data_AF-A0A1E4S3V3-F1
#
_entry.id   AF-A0A1E4S3V3-F1
#
_cell.length_a   1.000
_cell.length_b   1.000
_cell.length_c   1.000
_cell.angle_alpha   90.00
_cell.angle_beta   90.00
_cell.angle_gamma   90.00
#
_symmetry.space_group_name_H-M   'P 1'
#
loop_
_entity.id
_entity.type
_entity.pdbx_description
1 polymer ?
#
loop_
_entity_poly.entity_id
_entity_poly.type
_entity_poly.pdbx_seq_one_letter_code
_entity_poly.pdbx_strand_id
1 'polypeptide(L)'
;LVRKLRSINNSQTEIKIKSATSNDSFGPTTQELNELALLTHNDKPLRDITVILAKRLNDNSRNWRHVLKSLTVIQYCLVTGSTGFVNWMKSNQYLISTLKEFQLKDHDEIAHQIRQKSRTITMLLKDPALLEEKRTKFHSFRSSMSRP
;
A
#
# COMPACT_ATOMS: atom_id res chain seq x y z
N LEU A 1 -25.08 15.88 20.64
CA LEU A 1 -25.15 15.27 19.29
C LEU A 1 -23.88 15.62 18.52
N VAL A 2 -23.17 14.78 17.75
CA VAL A 2 -23.15 13.31 17.65
C VAL A 2 -21.67 12.86 17.56
N ARG A 3 -21.09 12.31 18.65
CA ARG A 3 -19.66 11.89 18.69
C ARG A 3 -19.37 10.64 19.55
N LYS A 4 -20.39 9.89 19.96
CA LYS A 4 -20.26 8.59 20.64
C LYS A 4 -20.95 7.53 19.79
N LEU A 5 -20.39 6.32 19.73
CA LEU A 5 -20.88 5.17 18.95
C LEU A 5 -20.65 5.21 17.41
N ARG A 6 -19.40 5.44 16.96
CA ARG A 6 -18.91 4.61 15.84
C ARG A 6 -18.63 3.23 16.42
N SER A 7 -19.51 2.27 16.15
CA SER A 7 -19.40 0.89 16.64
C SER A 7 -18.01 0.32 16.35
N ILE A 8 -17.39 -0.32 17.34
CA ILE A 8 -16.02 -0.88 17.26
C ILE A 8 -16.08 -2.26 16.59
N ASN A 9 -16.69 -2.32 15.42
CA ASN A 9 -16.72 -3.49 14.53
C ASN A 9 -15.85 -3.20 13.29
N ASN A 10 -14.58 -2.84 13.52
CA ASN A 10 -13.58 -2.83 12.44
C ASN A 10 -13.48 -4.25 11.88
N SER A 11 -13.51 -4.42 10.56
CA SER A 11 -13.27 -5.76 9.99
C SER A 11 -11.85 -6.25 10.33
N GLN A 12 -11.63 -7.57 10.34
CA GLN A 12 -10.28 -8.11 10.54
C GLN A 12 -9.29 -7.60 9.48
N THR A 13 -9.79 -7.28 8.28
CA THR A 13 -9.00 -6.63 7.23
C THR A 13 -8.62 -5.20 7.62
N GLU A 14 -9.58 -4.40 8.10
CA GLU A 14 -9.31 -3.05 8.59
C GLU A 14 -8.27 -3.03 9.71
N ILE A 15 -8.32 -3.98 10.64
CA ILE A 15 -7.35 -4.12 11.73
C ILE A 15 -5.94 -4.40 11.15
N LYS A 16 -5.83 -5.36 10.23
CA LYS A 16 -4.56 -5.71 9.57
C LYS A 16 -3.93 -4.53 8.81
N ILE A 17 -4.70 -3.82 7.97
CA ILE A 17 -4.16 -2.68 7.22
C ILE A 17 -3.83 -1.49 8.14
N LYS A 18 -4.58 -1.28 9.23
CA LYS A 18 -4.26 -0.23 10.24
C LYS A 18 -2.97 -0.54 10.99
N SER A 19 -2.70 -1.82 11.30
CA SER A 19 -1.44 -2.32 11.90
C SER A 19 -0.26 -2.13 10.93
N ALA A 20 -0.35 -2.70 9.74
CA ALA A 20 0.69 -2.61 8.71
C ALA A 20 1.04 -1.17 8.29
N THR A 21 0.14 -0.20 8.54
CA THR A 21 0.33 1.24 8.27
C THR A 21 0.34 2.09 9.55
N SER A 22 0.69 1.52 10.70
CA SER A 22 0.79 2.24 11.99
C SER A 22 1.93 3.27 12.03
N ASN A 23 1.93 4.12 13.07
CA ASN A 23 3.04 5.04 13.34
C ASN A 23 4.20 4.40 14.15
N ASP A 24 4.21 3.08 14.32
CA ASP A 24 5.29 2.39 15.03
C ASP A 24 6.57 2.42 14.19
N SER A 25 7.74 2.32 14.83
CA SER A 25 9.04 2.37 14.14
C SER A 25 9.32 1.21 13.18
N PHE A 26 8.56 0.11 13.26
CA PHE A 26 8.80 -1.13 12.54
C PHE A 26 7.67 -1.51 11.56
N GLY A 27 7.98 -2.34 10.58
CA GLY A 27 7.03 -2.90 9.63
C GLY A 27 6.71 -2.01 8.41
N PRO A 28 5.83 -2.47 7.49
CA PRO A 28 5.12 -3.75 7.54
C PRO A 28 6.04 -4.95 7.34
N THR A 29 5.73 -6.06 7.99
CA THR A 29 6.47 -7.32 7.83
C THR A 29 6.13 -8.01 6.51
N THR A 30 7.02 -8.90 6.03
CA THR A 30 6.77 -9.73 4.85
C THR A 30 5.50 -10.58 5.01
N GLN A 31 5.17 -11.03 6.22
CA GLN A 31 3.93 -11.78 6.49
C GLN A 31 2.69 -10.88 6.30
N GLU A 32 2.65 -9.69 6.93
CA GLU A 32 1.54 -8.75 6.77
C GLU A 32 1.33 -8.35 5.30
N LEU A 33 2.43 -8.12 4.55
CA LEU A 33 2.39 -7.81 3.13
C LEU A 33 1.76 -8.95 2.30
N ASN A 34 2.10 -10.20 2.61
CA ASN A 34 1.52 -11.39 1.99
C ASN A 34 0.02 -11.53 2.26
N GLU A 35 -0.37 -11.41 3.53
CA GLU A 35 -1.76 -11.53 3.96
C GLU A 35 -2.62 -10.42 3.34
N LEU A 36 -2.14 -9.17 3.33
CA LEU A 36 -2.83 -8.05 2.69
C LEU A 36 -2.95 -8.24 1.18
N ALA A 37 -1.89 -8.69 0.50
CA ALA A 37 -1.95 -9.00 -0.93
C ALA A 37 -3.00 -10.07 -1.24
N LEU A 38 -3.04 -11.18 -0.50
CA LEU A 38 -4.06 -12.21 -0.65
C LEU A 38 -5.48 -11.68 -0.41
N LEU A 39 -5.67 -10.85 0.63
CA LEU A 39 -6.95 -10.22 0.92
C LEU A 39 -7.47 -9.34 -0.22
N THR A 40 -6.59 -8.70 -1.01
CA THR A 40 -7.03 -7.87 -2.17
C THR A 40 -7.82 -8.63 -3.24
N HIS A 41 -7.82 -9.98 -3.24
CA HIS A 41 -8.60 -10.80 -4.16
C HIS A 41 -10.09 -10.91 -3.79
N ASN A 42 -10.52 -10.32 -2.68
CA ASN A 42 -11.91 -10.34 -2.22
C ASN A 42 -12.45 -8.90 -2.16
N ASP A 43 -13.62 -8.63 -2.73
CA ASP A 43 -14.14 -7.26 -2.93
C ASP A 43 -14.27 -6.44 -1.64
N LYS A 44 -14.85 -7.03 -0.58
CA LYS A 44 -14.99 -6.34 0.71
C LYS A 44 -13.61 -6.04 1.34
N PRO A 45 -12.72 -7.02 1.54
CA PRO A 45 -11.36 -6.75 2.01
C PRO A 45 -10.58 -5.75 1.13
N LEU A 46 -10.70 -5.82 -0.20
CA LEU A 46 -10.09 -4.84 -1.11
C LEU A 46 -10.60 -3.42 -0.84
N ARG A 47 -11.91 -3.24 -0.66
CA ARG A 47 -12.51 -1.95 -0.27
C ARG A 47 -12.00 -1.47 1.09
N ASP A 48 -11.96 -2.35 2.08
CA ASP A 48 -11.49 -2.04 3.43
C ASP A 48 -10.00 -1.60 3.40
N ILE A 49 -9.14 -2.27 2.61
CA ILE A 49 -7.72 -1.92 2.41
C ILE A 49 -7.56 -0.55 1.73
N THR A 50 -8.24 -0.36 0.59
CA THR A 50 -8.09 0.83 -0.26
C THR A 50 -8.59 2.11 0.42
N VAL A 51 -9.66 2.03 1.22
CA VAL A 51 -10.14 3.15 2.06
C VAL A 51 -9.09 3.58 3.09
N ILE A 52 -8.41 2.63 3.75
CA ILE A 52 -7.38 2.97 4.74
C ILE A 52 -6.12 3.52 4.05
N LEU A 53 -5.68 2.94 2.94
CA LEU A 53 -4.55 3.47 2.16
C LEU A 53 -4.80 4.90 1.69
N ALA A 54 -5.97 5.19 1.10
CA ALA A 54 -6.33 6.53 0.66
C ALA A 54 -6.29 7.55 1.81
N LYS A 55 -6.76 7.17 3.00
CA LYS A 55 -6.66 8.02 4.20
C LYS A 55 -5.19 8.25 4.61
N ARG A 56 -4.39 7.19 4.66
CA ARG A 56 -2.99 7.20 5.13
C ARG A 56 -2.03 7.95 4.20
N LEU A 57 -2.32 8.01 2.89
CA LEU A 57 -1.54 8.81 1.93
C LEU A 57 -1.84 10.31 2.01
N ASN A 58 -3.01 10.71 2.53
CA ASN A 58 -3.42 12.10 2.75
C ASN A 58 -3.21 12.57 4.20
N ASP A 59 -2.47 11.81 5.01
CA ASP A 59 -2.15 12.18 6.39
C ASP A 59 -1.13 13.35 6.43
N ASN A 60 -1.13 14.13 7.51
CA ASN A 60 -0.19 15.24 7.70
C ASN A 60 1.28 14.75 7.69
N SER A 61 2.23 15.57 7.25
CA SER A 61 3.66 15.20 7.19
C SER A 61 4.26 14.74 8.53
N ARG A 62 3.71 15.18 9.68
CA ARG A 62 4.04 14.64 11.02
C ARG A 62 3.80 13.14 11.17
N ASN A 63 2.88 12.58 10.37
CA ASN A 63 2.52 11.17 10.30
C ASN A 63 3.24 10.43 9.15
N TRP A 64 4.45 10.86 8.75
CA TRP A 64 5.19 10.31 7.61
C TRP A 64 5.32 8.76 7.59
N ARG A 65 5.30 8.07 8.74
CA ARG A 65 5.31 6.59 8.80
C ARG A 65 4.05 5.99 8.18
N HIS A 66 2.88 6.60 8.37
CA HIS A 66 1.64 6.19 7.71
C HIS A 66 1.81 6.21 6.18
N VAL A 67 2.41 7.28 5.65
CA VAL A 67 2.69 7.45 4.21
C VAL A 67 3.71 6.42 3.74
N LEU A 68 4.88 6.34 4.37
CA LEU A 68 5.99 5.45 3.99
C LEU A 68 5.60 3.97 4.01
N LYS A 69 4.88 3.53 5.05
CA LYS A 69 4.37 2.15 5.15
C LYS A 69 3.27 1.88 4.11
N SER A 70 2.35 2.82 3.88
CA SER A 70 1.32 2.68 2.86
C SER A 70 1.90 2.54 1.46
N LEU A 71 2.92 3.33 1.11
CA LEU A 71 3.65 3.18 -0.15
C LEU A 71 4.33 1.81 -0.25
N THR A 72 4.82 1.24 0.86
CA THR A 72 5.39 -0.11 0.88
C THR A 72 4.33 -1.19 0.65
N VAL A 73 3.16 -1.09 1.28
CA VAL A 73 2.00 -1.97 1.01
C VAL A 73 1.58 -1.87 -0.45
N ILE A 74 1.44 -0.66 -1.00
CA ILE A 74 1.04 -0.43 -2.40
C ILE A 74 2.05 -1.04 -3.38
N GLN A 75 3.35 -0.78 -3.18
CA GLN A 75 4.41 -1.33 -4.02
C GLN A 75 4.37 -2.86 -4.05
N TYR A 76 4.09 -3.50 -2.91
CA TYR A 76 3.95 -4.95 -2.83
C TYR A 76 2.67 -5.45 -3.52
N CYS A 77 1.51 -4.89 -3.18
CA CYS A 77 0.21 -5.32 -3.73
C CYS A 77 0.07 -5.08 -5.25
N LEU A 78 0.78 -4.10 -5.83
CA LEU A 78 0.84 -3.94 -7.28
C LEU A 78 1.48 -5.14 -8.00
N VAL A 79 2.49 -5.76 -7.39
CA VAL A 79 3.21 -6.91 -7.97
C VAL A 79 2.57 -8.25 -7.58
N THR A 80 1.90 -8.33 -6.43
CA THR A 80 1.53 -9.61 -5.81
C THR A 80 0.04 -9.80 -5.53
N GLY A 81 -0.73 -8.69 -5.48
CA GLY A 81 -2.17 -8.69 -5.20
C GLY A 81 -3.02 -8.73 -6.47
N SER A 82 -4.32 -8.47 -6.30
CA SER A 82 -5.33 -8.61 -7.35
C SER A 82 -5.23 -7.56 -8.46
N THR A 83 -5.79 -7.89 -9.62
CA THR A 83 -6.04 -6.94 -10.71
C THR A 83 -6.98 -5.80 -10.27
N GLY A 84 -7.92 -6.07 -9.36
CA GLY A 84 -8.76 -5.05 -8.73
C GLY A 84 -7.96 -3.99 -7.98
N PHE A 85 -6.91 -4.38 -7.25
CA PHE A 85 -6.00 -3.44 -6.59
C PHE A 85 -5.20 -2.59 -7.60
N VAL A 86 -4.70 -3.20 -8.67
CA VAL A 86 -4.01 -2.49 -9.76
C VAL A 86 -4.94 -1.47 -10.43
N ASN A 87 -6.19 -1.85 -10.72
CA ASN A 87 -7.19 -0.96 -11.30
C ASN A 87 -7.53 0.20 -10.37
N TRP A 88 -7.73 -0.06 -9.07
CA TRP A 88 -7.94 1.01 -8.09
C TRP A 88 -6.76 1.99 -8.05
N MET A 89 -5.52 1.50 -8.04
CA MET A 89 -4.32 2.35 -8.08
C MET A 89 -4.22 3.16 -9.38
N LYS A 90 -4.56 2.59 -10.53
CA LYS A 90 -4.60 3.30 -11.83
C LYS A 90 -5.62 4.45 -11.80
N SER A 91 -6.79 4.25 -11.22
CA SER A 91 -7.83 5.30 -11.07
C SER A 91 -7.47 6.35 -10.01
N ASN A 92 -6.57 6.04 -9.07
CA ASN A 92 -6.21 6.91 -7.94
C ASN A 92 -4.73 7.40 -7.99
N GLN A 93 -4.14 7.48 -9.18
CA GLN A 93 -2.75 7.94 -9.40
C GLN A 93 -2.42 9.33 -8.84
N TYR A 94 -3.44 10.17 -8.60
CA TYR A 94 -3.27 11.48 -7.98
C TYR A 94 -2.71 11.36 -6.55
N LEU A 95 -3.13 10.33 -5.77
CA LEU A 95 -2.67 10.07 -4.41
C LEU A 95 -1.15 9.87 -4.31
N ILE A 96 -0.55 9.26 -5.34
CA ILE A 96 0.91 9.05 -5.41
C ILE A 96 1.62 10.27 -5.97
N SER A 97 0.93 11.04 -6.83
CA SER A 97 1.54 12.20 -7.49
C SER A 97 1.81 13.35 -6.54
N THR A 98 1.00 13.54 -5.49
CA THR A 98 1.25 14.51 -4.42
C THR A 98 2.51 14.20 -3.60
N LEU A 99 2.99 12.94 -3.61
CA LEU A 99 4.11 12.46 -2.78
C LEU A 99 5.46 12.45 -3.51
N LYS A 100 5.50 12.85 -4.79
CA LYS A 100 6.73 12.89 -5.61
C LYS A 100 7.73 13.93 -5.14
N GLU A 101 7.23 15.04 -4.62
CA GLU A 101 7.99 16.18 -4.09
C GLU A 101 7.76 16.34 -2.58
N PHE A 102 7.44 15.24 -1.88
CA PHE A 102 7.25 15.22 -0.43
C PHE A 102 8.48 15.78 0.31
N GLN A 103 8.25 16.62 1.31
CA GLN A 103 9.28 17.23 2.15
C GLN A 103 9.00 16.93 3.63
N LEU A 104 10.06 16.74 4.40
CA LEU A 104 9.98 16.51 5.84
C LEU A 104 11.18 17.18 6.50
N LYS A 105 10.92 18.20 7.31
CA LYS A 105 11.96 18.95 8.02
C LYS A 105 12.77 18.00 8.92
N ASP A 106 14.08 18.23 8.99
CA ASP A 106 15.02 17.52 9.86
C ASP A 106 15.13 15.99 9.57
N HIS A 107 14.60 15.53 8.42
CA HIS A 107 14.48 14.11 8.05
C HIS A 107 14.56 13.87 6.53
N ASP A 108 15.56 14.45 5.86
CA ASP A 108 15.68 14.41 4.40
C ASP A 108 15.80 13.01 3.79
N GLU A 109 16.44 12.06 4.49
CA GLU A 109 16.52 10.66 4.05
C GLU A 109 15.13 10.00 3.96
N ILE A 110 14.25 10.27 4.93
CA ILE A 110 12.88 9.75 4.97
C ILE A 110 12.06 10.38 3.84
N ALA A 111 12.20 11.70 3.63
CA ALA A 111 11.58 12.37 2.50
C ALA A 111 12.06 11.79 1.17
N HIS A 112 13.37 11.53 1.02
CA HIS A 112 13.94 10.87 -0.15
C HIS A 112 13.33 9.48 -0.39
N GLN A 113 13.22 8.63 0.65
CA GLN A 113 12.61 7.30 0.53
C GLN A 113 11.15 7.36 0.08
N ILE A 114 10.35 8.30 0.62
CA ILE A 114 8.95 8.52 0.20
C ILE A 114 8.88 8.94 -1.28
N ARG A 115 9.74 9.88 -1.71
CA ARG A 115 9.82 10.32 -3.11
C ARG A 115 10.22 9.18 -4.05
N GLN A 116 11.22 8.37 -3.69
CA GLN A 116 11.67 7.21 -4.49
C GLN A 116 10.60 6.13 -4.64
N LYS A 117 9.88 5.78 -3.57
CA LYS A 117 8.75 4.84 -3.63
C LYS A 117 7.62 5.38 -4.51
N SER A 118 7.29 6.68 -4.37
CA SER A 118 6.26 7.33 -5.18
C SER A 118 6.62 7.37 -6.68
N ARG A 119 7.89 7.62 -7.02
CA ARG A 119 8.43 7.54 -8.39
C ARG A 119 8.37 6.10 -8.93
N THR A 120 8.78 5.12 -8.14
CA THR A 120 8.71 3.68 -8.49
C THR A 120 7.27 3.22 -8.77
N ILE A 121 6.32 3.58 -7.90
CA ILE A 121 4.90 3.26 -8.08
C ILE A 121 4.35 3.96 -9.34
N THR A 122 4.71 5.23 -9.57
CA THR A 122 4.31 5.96 -10.79
C THR A 122 4.82 5.27 -12.05
N MET A 123 6.08 4.83 -12.08
CA MET A 123 6.66 4.11 -13.21
C MET A 123 5.87 2.83 -13.52
N LEU A 124 5.57 2.02 -12.49
CA LEU A 124 4.78 0.79 -12.65
C LEU A 124 3.33 1.05 -13.11
N LEU A 125 2.71 2.17 -12.72
CA LEU A 125 1.35 2.49 -13.14
C LEU A 125 1.29 3.09 -14.56
N LYS A 126 2.38 3.69 -15.04
CA LYS A 126 2.52 4.23 -16.40
C LYS A 126 2.94 3.22 -17.45
N ASP A 127 3.60 2.14 -17.04
CA ASP A 127 4.07 1.07 -17.94
C ASP A 127 3.36 -0.26 -17.59
N PRO A 128 2.24 -0.59 -18.26
CA PRO A 128 1.52 -1.84 -18.04
C PRO A 128 2.35 -3.09 -18.39
N ALA A 129 3.27 -3.01 -19.36
CA ALA A 129 4.07 -4.15 -19.78
C ALA A 129 5.12 -4.49 -18.72
N LEU A 130 5.84 -3.49 -18.22
CA LEU A 130 6.77 -3.64 -17.10
C LEU A 130 6.10 -4.12 -15.82
N LEU A 131 4.87 -3.65 -15.55
CA LEU A 131 4.10 -4.14 -14.40
C LEU A 131 3.74 -5.63 -14.57
N GLU A 132 3.24 -6.02 -15.73
CA GLU A 132 2.85 -7.41 -15.99
C GLU A 132 4.04 -8.37 -16.01
N GLU A 133 5.19 -7.94 -16.56
CA GLU A 133 6.46 -8.70 -16.48
C GLU A 133 6.83 -9.00 -15.02
N LYS A 134 6.79 -7.98 -14.14
CA LYS A 134 7.12 -8.15 -12.72
C LYS A 134 6.12 -9.04 -11.99
N ARG A 135 4.82 -8.92 -12.30
CA ARG A 135 3.77 -9.79 -11.74
C ARG A 135 3.99 -11.24 -12.16
N THR A 136 4.14 -11.49 -13.47
CA THR A 136 4.41 -12.82 -14.04
C THR A 136 5.66 -13.44 -13.43
N LYS A 137 6.78 -12.69 -13.36
CA LYS A 137 8.05 -13.15 -12.78
C LYS A 137 7.94 -13.48 -11.29
N PHE A 138 7.16 -12.70 -10.53
CA PHE A 138 6.93 -12.99 -9.11
C PHE A 138 6.08 -14.25 -8.91
N HIS A 139 4.98 -14.40 -9.66
CA HIS A 139 4.09 -15.55 -9.54
C HIS A 139 4.75 -16.84 -10.04
N SER A 140 5.55 -16.80 -11.11
CA SER A 140 6.31 -17.97 -11.59
C SER A 140 7.35 -18.41 -10.55
N PHE A 141 8.15 -17.50 -10.02
CA PHE A 141 9.13 -17.78 -8.96
C PHE A 141 8.48 -18.37 -7.70
N ARG A 142 7.30 -17.87 -7.30
CA ARG A 142 6.53 -18.49 -6.22
C ARG A 142 6.09 -19.91 -6.56
N SER A 143 5.53 -20.13 -7.74
CA SER A 143 5.07 -21.46 -8.15
C SER A 143 6.20 -22.50 -8.21
N SER A 144 7.43 -22.09 -8.54
CA SER A 144 8.60 -22.98 -8.51
C SER A 144 9.09 -23.30 -7.09
N MET A 145 9.00 -22.35 -6.14
CA MET A 145 9.37 -22.62 -4.73
C MET A 145 8.32 -23.47 -3.98
N SER A 146 7.08 -23.51 -4.46
CA SER A 146 5.99 -24.30 -3.86
C SER A 146 5.87 -25.72 -4.42
N ARG A 147 6.77 -26.13 -5.33
CA ARG A 147 6.90 -27.51 -5.79
C ARG A 147 7.98 -28.20 -4.95
N PRO A 148 7.68 -29.36 -4.33
CA PRO A 148 8.65 -30.16 -3.59
C PRO A 148 9.69 -30.81 -4.53
#